data_AF-A0A3D3K1G7-F1
#
_entry.id   AF-A0A3D3K1G7-F1
#
_cell.length_a   1.000
_cell.length_b   1.000
_cell.length_c   1.000
_cell.angle_alpha   90.00
_cell.angle_beta   90.00
_cell.angle_gamma   90.00
#
_symmetry.space_group_name_H-M   'P 1'
#
loop_
_entity.id
_entity.type
_entity.pdbx_description
1 polymer ?
#
loop_
_entity_poly.entity_id
_entity_poly.type
_entity_poly.pdbx_seq_one_letter_code
_entity_poly.pdbx_strand_id
1 'polypeptide(L)' 'MINGNLVDNSTKASTAFGTLITIFVNIQKDDLIKTIILAVVVGVSSFLATMFVKFLIKEIKKFRF' A
#
# COMPACT_ATOMS: atom_id res chain seq x y z
N MET A 1 29.27 7.38 -18.06
CA MET A 1 29.42 6.22 -17.16
C MET A 1 28.18 6.18 -16.27
N ILE A 2 27.24 5.26 -16.53
CA ILE A 2 26.02 5.14 -15.74
C ILE A 2 26.37 4.37 -14.46
N ASN A 3 25.97 4.92 -13.33
CA ASN A 3 26.34 4.54 -11.98
C ASN A 3 25.95 3.07 -11.68
N GLY A 4 26.91 2.14 -11.69
CA GLY A 4 26.67 0.70 -11.43
C GLY A 4 26.01 0.42 -10.07
N ASN A 5 26.23 1.29 -9.08
CA ASN A 5 25.62 1.19 -7.75
C ASN A 5 24.08 1.27 -7.77
N LEU A 6 23.46 1.96 -8.73
CA LEU A 6 21.99 2.03 -8.83
C LEU A 6 21.37 0.73 -9.38
N VAL A 7 22.03 0.07 -10.32
CA VAL A 7 21.54 -1.19 -10.91
C VAL A 7 21.68 -2.35 -9.93
N ASP A 8 22.77 -2.40 -9.16
CA ASP A 8 22.98 -3.43 -8.15
C ASP A 8 21.94 -3.34 -7.03
N ASN A 9 21.64 -2.14 -6.54
CA ASN A 9 20.63 -1.95 -5.48
C ASN A 9 19.19 -2.11 -6.01
N SER A 10 18.88 -1.63 -7.20
CA SER A 10 17.53 -1.75 -7.81
C SER A 10 17.20 -3.18 -8.24
N THR A 11 18.19 -3.93 -8.73
CA THR A 11 18.03 -5.35 -9.09
C THR A 11 17.95 -6.22 -7.82
N LYS A 12 18.76 -5.93 -6.80
CA LYS A 12 18.63 -6.60 -5.49
C LYS A 12 17.28 -6.36 -4.85
N ALA A 13 16.79 -5.12 -4.88
CA ALA A 13 15.46 -4.79 -4.40
C ALA A 13 14.41 -5.56 -5.19
N SER A 14 14.50 -5.59 -6.54
CA SER A 14 13.54 -6.30 -7.40
C SER A 14 13.55 -7.82 -7.19
N THR A 15 14.73 -8.45 -7.04
CA THR A 15 14.84 -9.89 -6.81
C THR A 15 14.43 -10.26 -5.39
N ALA A 16 14.77 -9.45 -4.39
CA ALA A 16 14.28 -9.62 -3.03
C ALA A 16 12.74 -9.50 -3.01
N PHE A 17 12.18 -8.51 -3.68
CA PHE A 17 10.72 -8.36 -3.81
C PHE A 17 10.08 -9.56 -4.53
N GLY A 18 10.66 -10.00 -5.64
CA GLY A 18 10.17 -11.15 -6.40
C GLY A 18 10.23 -12.46 -5.61
N THR A 19 11.28 -12.63 -4.79
CA THR A 19 11.43 -13.78 -3.89
C THR A 19 10.43 -13.71 -2.74
N LEU A 20 10.26 -12.55 -2.11
CA LEU A 20 9.28 -12.34 -1.05
C LEU A 20 7.85 -12.58 -1.55
N ILE A 21 7.49 -12.04 -2.72
CA ILE A 21 6.19 -12.29 -3.38
C ILE A 21 6.02 -13.78 -3.67
N THR A 22 7.05 -14.44 -4.21
CA THR A 22 6.99 -15.88 -4.53
C THR A 22 6.77 -16.73 -3.28
N ILE A 23 7.48 -16.44 -2.18
CA ILE A 23 7.29 -17.15 -0.91
C ILE A 23 5.91 -16.85 -0.33
N PHE A 24 5.47 -15.58 -0.36
CA PHE A 24 4.13 -15.19 0.07
C PHE A 24 3.05 -15.93 -0.71
N VAL A 25 3.15 -15.95 -2.05
CA VAL A 25 2.21 -16.58 -3.01
C VAL A 25 2.23 -18.10 -2.96
N ASN A 26 3.33 -18.73 -2.51
CA ASN A 26 3.44 -20.18 -2.44
C ASN A 26 2.80 -20.76 -1.16
N ILE A 27 2.83 -20.03 -0.03
CA ILE A 27 2.07 -20.39 1.19
C ILE A 27 0.56 -20.21 0.92
N GLN A 28 -0.27 -21.15 1.41
CA GLN A 28 -1.75 -21.21 1.31
C GLN A 28 -2.40 -20.03 0.55
N LYS A 29 -2.49 -20.18 -0.77
CA LYS A 29 -2.98 -19.16 -1.72
C LYS A 29 -4.32 -18.53 -1.31
N ASP A 30 -5.20 -19.30 -0.67
CA ASP A 30 -6.50 -18.87 -0.19
C ASP A 30 -6.41 -17.75 0.87
N ASP A 31 -5.51 -17.85 1.84
CA ASP A 31 -5.39 -16.87 2.92
C ASP A 31 -4.63 -15.62 2.50
N LEU A 32 -3.72 -15.75 1.53
CA LEU A 32 -2.99 -14.61 0.97
C LEU A 32 -3.91 -13.69 0.16
N ILE A 33 -4.71 -14.25 -0.74
CA ILE A 33 -5.68 -13.49 -1.53
C ILE A 33 -6.65 -12.76 -0.61
N LYS A 34 -7.14 -13.44 0.44
CA LYS A 34 -7.96 -12.81 1.48
C LYS A 34 -7.22 -11.69 2.20
N THR A 35 -5.94 -11.86 2.49
CA THR A 35 -5.11 -10.84 3.16
C THR A 35 -4.89 -9.62 2.28
N ILE A 36 -4.61 -9.78 0.99
CA ILE A 36 -4.48 -8.65 0.05
C ILE A 36 -5.81 -7.90 -0.07
N ILE A 37 -6.91 -8.63 -0.24
CA ILE A 37 -8.24 -8.01 -0.32
C ILE A 37 -8.56 -7.28 0.98
N LEU A 38 -8.30 -7.91 2.13
CA LEU A 38 -8.51 -7.30 3.43
C LEU A 38 -7.64 -6.05 3.60
N ALA A 39 -6.35 -6.11 3.21
CA ALA A 39 -5.41 -4.99 3.22
C ALA A 39 -5.86 -3.82 2.34
N VAL A 40 -6.39 -4.10 1.15
CA VAL A 40 -6.95 -3.07 0.26
C VAL A 40 -8.20 -2.46 0.87
N VAL A 41 -9.12 -3.28 1.40
CA VAL A 41 -10.34 -2.77 2.04
C VAL A 41 -10.03 -1.92 3.26
N VAL A 42 -9.08 -2.33 4.12
CA VAL A 42 -8.67 -1.52 5.29
C VAL A 42 -7.91 -0.27 4.88
N GLY A 43 -7.10 -0.33 3.82
CA GLY A 43 -6.39 0.82 3.28
C GLY A 43 -7.36 1.86 2.71
N VAL A 44 -8.29 1.41 1.86
CA VAL A 44 -9.32 2.26 1.26
C VAL A 44 -10.25 2.83 2.34
N SER A 45 -10.67 2.03 3.33
CA SER A 45 -11.56 2.51 4.39
C SER A 45 -10.89 3.55 5.29
N SER A 46 -9.60 3.38 5.61
CA SER A 46 -8.82 4.35 6.38
C SER A 46 -8.62 5.66 5.62
N PHE A 47 -8.40 5.57 4.30
CA PHE A 47 -8.32 6.75 3.42
C PHE A 47 -9.66 7.49 3.32
N LEU A 48 -10.76 6.75 3.16
CA LEU A 48 -12.11 7.31 3.12
C LEU A 48 -12.46 8.00 4.43
N ALA A 49 -12.17 7.37 5.57
CA ALA A 49 -12.38 7.95 6.89
C ALA A 49 -11.59 9.25 7.04
N THR A 50 -10.33 9.27 6.62
CA THR A 50 -9.47 10.47 6.65
C THR A 50 -10.05 11.59 5.78
N MET A 51 -10.47 11.28 4.55
CA MET A 51 -11.14 12.26 3.69
C MET A 51 -12.44 12.78 4.29
N PHE A 52 -13.25 11.90 4.88
CA PHE A 52 -14.53 12.24 5.48
C PHE A 52 -14.37 13.20 6.67
N VAL A 53 -13.39 12.94 7.56
CA VAL A 53 -13.07 13.84 8.67
C VAL A 53 -12.62 15.21 8.15
N LYS A 54 -11.76 15.24 7.13
CA LYS A 54 -11.32 16.50 6.51
C LYS A 54 -12.48 17.28 5.90
N PHE A 55 -13.43 16.58 5.28
CA PHE A 55 -14.64 17.16 4.71
C PHE A 55 -15.55 17.72 5.79
N LEU A 56 -15.78 16.97 6.88
CA LEU A 56 -16.61 17.40 8.00
C LEU A 56 -16.04 18.64 8.68
N ILE A 57 -14.72 18.69 8.92
CA ILE A 57 -14.05 19.88 9.48
C ILE A 57 -14.20 21.08 8.53
N LYS A 58 -14.08 20.85 7.21
CA LYS A 58 -14.23 21.92 6.21
C LYS A 58 -15.66 22.46 6.18
N GLU A 59 -16.68 21.60 6.23
CA GLU A 59 -18.07 22.05 6.29
C GLU A 59 -18.41 22.72 7.62
N ILE A 60 -17.92 22.22 8.75
CA ILE A 60 -18.12 22.90 10.05
C ILE A 60 -17.49 24.30 10.04
N LYS A 61 -16.28 24.46 9.49
CA LYS A 61 -15.65 25.78 9.34
C LYS A 61 -16.42 26.70 8.39
N LYS A 62 -17.00 26.16 7.32
CA LYS A 62 -17.80 26.90 6.35
C LYS A 62 -19.17 27.29 6.88
N PHE A 63 -19.73 26.52 7.81
CA PHE A 63 -21.01 26.80 8.45
C PHE A 63 -20.88 27.75 9.66
N ARG A 64 -19.70 27.84 10.27
CA ARG A 64 -19.42 28.72 11.42
C ARG A 64 -18.96 30.13 11.05
N PHE A 65 -18.72 30.42 9.77
CA PHE A 65 -18.44 31.75 9.20
C PHE A 65 -19.56 32.16 8.24
#